data_AF-A0A1H3EWP5-F1
#
_entry.id   AF-A0A1H3EWP5-F1
#
_cell.length_a   1.000
_cell.length_b   1.000
_cell.length_c   1.000
_cell.angle_alpha   90.00
_cell.angle_beta   90.00
_cell.angle_gamma   90.00
#
_symmetry.space_group_name_H-M   'P 1'
#
loop_
_entity.id
_entity.type
_entity.pdbx_description
1 polymer ?
#
loop_
_entity_poly.entity_id
_entity_poly.type
_entity_poly.pdbx_seq_one_letter_code
_entity_poly.pdbx_strand_id
1 'polypeptide(L)'
;MADRGDYEGDEAGRCGGCGSRNMVMASGGKHAGCMDCGRIQEPETRDWPEARMCDNCAFRKGSPERADPFRWAEVSETITSGQYFHCHKGLPAKLDADSLSVSISPPDPTQGRVTVCAGWLAARIAHCKKIKAAE
;
A
#
# COMPACT_ATOMS: atom_id res chain seq x y z
N MET A 1 -21.86 15.11 -2.01
CA MET A 1 -20.54 15.47 -2.55
C MET A 1 -19.58 15.52 -1.37
N ALA A 2 -18.80 14.47 -1.16
CA ALA A 2 -17.82 14.46 -0.08
C ALA A 2 -16.58 15.21 -0.57
N ASP A 3 -16.40 16.39 0.01
CA ASP A 3 -15.21 17.23 -0.09
C ASP A 3 -13.97 16.38 0.25
N ARG A 4 -13.19 16.01 -0.76
CA ARG A 4 -11.90 15.30 -0.61
C ARG A 4 -10.79 16.35 -0.47
N GLY A 5 -10.94 17.24 0.50
CA GLY A 5 -9.89 18.15 0.92
C GLY A 5 -8.70 17.38 1.50
N ASP A 6 -7.51 17.91 1.25
CA ASP A 6 -6.26 17.61 1.95
C ASP A 6 -5.43 16.42 1.40
N TYR A 7 -5.12 16.43 0.09
CA TYR A 7 -3.93 15.75 -0.45
C TYR A 7 -2.70 16.67 -0.36
N GLU A 8 -2.52 17.38 0.75
CA GLU A 8 -1.32 18.19 0.97
C GLU A 8 -0.22 17.32 1.61
N GLY A 9 0.48 16.51 0.82
CA GLY A 9 1.88 16.14 1.02
C GLY A 9 2.40 15.75 2.40
N ASP A 10 1.56 15.16 3.24
CA ASP A 10 1.84 15.04 4.66
C ASP A 10 1.28 13.71 5.22
N GLU A 11 1.33 12.66 4.39
CA GLU A 11 0.86 11.33 4.75
C GLU A 11 1.87 10.56 5.63
N ALA A 12 3.12 11.03 5.68
CA ALA A 12 4.16 10.41 6.47
C ALA A 12 3.79 10.36 7.96
N GLY A 13 3.82 9.16 8.52
CA GLY A 13 3.54 8.91 9.93
C GLY A 13 2.06 8.95 10.32
N ARG A 14 1.13 9.03 9.36
CA ARG A 14 -0.31 9.01 9.66
C ARG A 14 -0.87 7.60 9.71
N CYS A 15 -1.92 7.43 10.51
CA CYS A 15 -2.77 6.25 10.44
C CYS A 15 -3.51 6.22 9.11
N GLY A 16 -3.36 5.15 8.32
CA GLY A 16 -4.11 4.97 7.06
C GLY A 16 -5.61 4.72 7.29
N GLY A 17 -6.04 4.54 8.54
CA GLY A 17 -7.45 4.41 8.92
C GLY A 17 -8.08 5.76 9.17
N CYS A 18 -7.74 6.38 10.30
CA CYS A 18 -8.37 7.62 10.76
C CYS A 18 -7.59 8.90 10.42
N GLY A 19 -6.40 8.81 9.82
CA GLY A 19 -5.56 9.98 9.51
C GLY A 19 -4.82 10.60 10.71
N SER A 20 -4.97 10.02 11.91
CA SER A 20 -4.30 10.48 13.13
C SER A 20 -2.78 10.38 13.06
N ARG A 21 -2.10 11.30 13.75
CA ARG A 21 -0.65 11.29 14.00
C ARG A 21 -0.24 10.59 15.28
N ASN A 22 -1.20 10.16 16.10
CA ASN A 22 -0.97 9.52 17.38
C ASN A 22 -0.58 8.04 17.17
N MET A 23 0.60 7.84 16.59
CA MET A 23 1.16 6.54 16.22
C MET A 23 2.28 6.17 17.17
N VAL A 24 2.24 4.94 17.69
CA VAL A 24 3.30 4.36 18.52
C VAL A 24 3.99 3.26 17.73
N MET A 25 5.30 3.41 17.53
CA MET A 25 6.12 2.42 16.85
C MET A 25 6.27 1.16 17.70
N ALA A 26 6.03 0.00 17.11
CA ALA A 26 6.31 -1.28 17.75
C ALA A 26 7.82 -1.54 17.84
N SER A 27 8.24 -2.35 18.81
CA SER A 27 9.61 -2.82 18.94
C SER A 27 10.07 -3.49 17.65
N GLY A 28 11.16 -2.99 17.06
CA GLY A 28 11.67 -3.44 15.75
C GLY A 28 11.28 -2.55 14.56
N GLY A 29 10.45 -1.52 14.77
CA GLY A 29 10.28 -0.39 13.83
C GLY A 29 9.51 -0.69 12.53
N LYS A 30 9.08 -1.94 12.30
CA LYS A 30 8.35 -2.32 11.08
C LYS A 30 6.87 -1.98 11.12
N HIS A 31 6.26 -1.93 12.30
CA HIS A 31 4.84 -1.68 12.48
C HIS A 31 4.61 -0.55 13.47
N ALA A 32 3.46 0.10 13.36
CA ALA A 32 2.99 1.13 14.27
C ALA A 32 1.52 0.88 14.63
N GLY A 33 1.18 1.11 15.90
CA GLY A 33 -0.20 1.13 16.39
C GLY A 33 -0.73 2.55 16.47
N CYS A 34 -1.94 2.78 15.97
CA CYS A 34 -2.66 4.04 16.16
C CYS A 34 -3.36 4.04 17.51
N MET A 35 -3.05 5.01 18.37
CA MET A 35 -3.64 5.10 19.71
C MET A 35 -5.09 5.60 19.69
N ASP A 36 -5.53 6.24 18.60
CA ASP A 36 -6.87 6.80 18.50
C ASP A 36 -7.89 5.80 17.96
N CYS A 37 -7.49 4.89 17.06
CA CYS A 37 -8.40 3.89 16.47
C CYS A 37 -7.97 2.43 16.70
N GLY A 38 -6.85 2.19 17.38
CA GLY A 38 -6.34 0.84 17.68
C GLY A 38 -5.78 0.07 16.49
N ARG A 39 -5.78 0.63 15.26
CA ARG A 39 -5.25 -0.03 14.07
C ARG A 39 -3.74 -0.24 14.17
N ILE A 40 -3.27 -1.44 13.81
CA ILE A 40 -1.85 -1.72 13.56
C ILE A 40 -1.61 -1.68 12.05
N GLN A 41 -0.49 -1.12 11.61
CA GLN A 41 -0.11 -0.99 10.20
C GLN A 41 1.41 -0.91 10.02
N GLU A 42 1.92 -1.19 8.82
CA GLU A 42 3.25 -0.69 8.44
C GLU A 42 3.13 0.82 8.20
N PRO A 43 3.92 1.68 8.86
CA PRO A 43 3.77 3.12 8.71
C PRO A 43 4.14 3.57 7.30
N GLU A 44 3.36 4.53 6.80
CA GLU A 44 3.76 5.29 5.64
C GLU A 44 4.87 6.27 6.04
N THR A 45 5.97 6.26 5.30
CA THR A 45 7.12 7.15 5.55
C THR A 45 7.30 8.17 4.43
N ARG A 46 6.52 8.06 3.36
CA ARG A 46 6.52 8.98 2.23
C ARG A 46 5.49 10.07 2.46
N ASP A 47 5.89 11.30 2.19
CA ASP A 47 4.99 12.46 2.15
C ASP A 47 3.91 12.33 1.06
N TRP A 48 4.29 11.73 -0.07
CA TRP A 48 3.47 11.59 -1.29
C TRP A 48 3.45 10.13 -1.78
N PRO A 49 2.70 9.24 -1.12
CA PRO A 49 2.72 7.80 -1.37
C PRO A 49 2.22 7.38 -2.76
N GLU A 50 1.40 8.20 -3.40
CA GLU A 50 0.91 8.04 -4.78
C GLU A 50 1.94 8.48 -5.84
N ALA A 51 2.89 9.35 -5.47
CA ALA A 51 3.88 9.90 -6.39
C ALA A 51 5.18 9.09 -6.44
N ARG A 52 5.51 8.35 -5.37
CA ARG A 52 6.78 7.61 -5.23
C ARG A 52 6.52 6.19 -4.82
N MET A 53 7.24 5.20 -5.37
CA MET A 53 7.15 3.80 -4.89
C MET A 53 7.73 3.69 -3.47
N CYS A 54 7.21 2.78 -2.64
CA CYS A 54 7.85 2.44 -1.36
C CYS A 54 9.11 1.58 -1.56
N ASP A 55 9.98 1.57 -0.55
CA ASP A 55 11.28 0.87 -0.60
C ASP A 55 11.15 -0.65 -0.77
N ASN A 56 10.07 -1.22 -0.24
CA ASN A 56 9.69 -2.63 -0.34
C ASN A 56 8.58 -2.87 -1.39
N CYS A 57 8.45 -1.99 -2.39
CA CYS A 57 7.44 -2.16 -3.43
C CYS A 57 7.74 -3.37 -4.34
N ALA A 58 6.78 -4.28 -4.48
CA ALA A 58 6.87 -5.43 -5.38
C ALA A 58 7.07 -5.05 -6.86
N PHE A 59 6.61 -3.86 -7.27
CA PHE A 59 6.72 -3.37 -8.65
C PHE A 59 8.04 -2.65 -8.96
N ARG A 60 8.89 -2.39 -7.96
CA ARG A 60 10.20 -1.74 -8.20
C ARG A 60 11.12 -2.65 -9.02
N LYS A 61 12.07 -2.07 -9.74
CA LYS A 61 13.10 -2.87 -10.43
C LYS A 61 13.97 -3.58 -9.39
N GLY A 62 14.18 -4.89 -9.57
CA GLY A 62 14.98 -5.70 -8.65
C GLY A 62 14.28 -6.04 -7.33
N SER A 63 12.95 -5.92 -7.25
CA SER A 63 12.20 -6.50 -6.13
C SER A 63 12.39 -8.01 -6.07
N PRO A 64 12.40 -8.63 -4.88
CA PRO A 64 12.41 -10.08 -4.74
C PRO A 64 11.24 -10.74 -5.48
N GLU A 65 10.07 -10.10 -5.49
CA GLU A 65 8.87 -10.60 -6.18
C GLU A 65 9.07 -10.68 -7.69
N ARG A 66 9.90 -9.81 -8.29
CA ARG A 66 10.22 -9.86 -9.73
C ARG A 66 11.28 -10.89 -10.07
N ALA A 67 12.06 -11.34 -9.10
CA ALA A 67 13.05 -12.40 -9.29
C ALA A 67 12.40 -13.80 -9.23
N ASP A 68 11.25 -13.93 -8.56
CA ASP A 68 10.46 -15.15 -8.48
C ASP A 68 9.35 -15.16 -9.54
N PRO A 69 9.41 -16.04 -10.56
CA PRO A 69 8.43 -16.08 -11.63
C PRO A 69 7.00 -16.36 -11.18
N PHE A 70 6.82 -17.17 -10.13
CA PHE A 70 5.50 -17.56 -9.65
C PHE A 70 4.85 -16.41 -8.88
N ARG A 71 5.59 -15.80 -7.95
CA ARG A 71 5.12 -14.61 -7.25
C ARG A 71 4.90 -13.44 -8.18
N TRP A 72 5.76 -13.29 -9.19
CA TRP A 72 5.57 -12.24 -10.18
C TRP A 72 4.31 -12.47 -11.01
N ALA A 73 4.00 -13.71 -11.39
CA ALA A 73 2.79 -14.02 -12.13
C ALA A 73 1.54 -13.57 -11.35
N GLU A 74 1.43 -13.94 -10.07
CA GLU A 74 0.33 -13.54 -9.18
C GLU A 74 0.19 -12.01 -9.08
N VAL A 75 1.31 -11.31 -8.84
CA VAL A 75 1.29 -9.84 -8.72
C VAL A 75 0.94 -9.19 -10.06
N SER A 76 1.46 -9.73 -11.17
CA SER A 76 1.25 -9.19 -12.51
C SER A 76 -0.18 -9.41 -13.03
N GLU A 77 -0.90 -10.41 -12.52
CA GLU A 77 -2.32 -10.63 -12.84
C GLU A 77 -3.14 -9.38 -12.51
N THR A 78 -2.84 -8.70 -11.40
CA THR A 78 -3.50 -7.44 -11.01
C THR A 78 -3.29 -6.31 -12.03
N ILE A 79 -2.18 -6.32 -12.77
CA ILE A 79 -1.93 -5.37 -13.86
C ILE A 79 -2.87 -5.67 -15.03
N THR A 80 -3.01 -6.95 -15.38
CA THR A 80 -3.80 -7.40 -16.54
C THR A 80 -5.30 -7.28 -16.29
N SER A 81 -5.77 -7.74 -15.11
CA SER A 81 -7.18 -7.67 -14.72
C SER A 81 -7.66 -6.24 -14.47
N GLY A 82 -6.74 -5.32 -14.17
CA GLY A 82 -7.06 -3.94 -13.80
C GLY A 82 -7.60 -3.79 -12.39
N GLN A 83 -7.59 -4.87 -11.58
CA GLN A 83 -7.92 -4.80 -10.17
C GLN A 83 -6.90 -3.91 -9.44
N TYR A 84 -7.40 -2.96 -8.65
CA TYR A 84 -6.53 -2.06 -7.90
C TYR A 84 -5.65 -2.84 -6.91
N PHE A 85 -4.35 -2.51 -6.94
CA PHE A 85 -3.39 -2.96 -5.96
C PHE A 85 -3.05 -1.80 -5.02
N HIS A 86 -3.17 -2.04 -3.72
CA HIS A 86 -2.94 -1.02 -2.69
C HIS A 86 -1.58 -1.23 -2.03
N CYS A 87 -0.96 -0.13 -1.57
CA CYS A 87 0.30 -0.24 -0.83
C CYS A 87 0.02 -0.87 0.54
N HIS A 88 0.89 -1.78 0.99
CA HIS A 88 0.78 -2.35 2.33
C HIS A 88 1.10 -1.35 3.45
N LYS A 89 1.77 -0.25 3.11
CA LYS A 89 1.93 0.90 4.01
C LYS A 89 0.56 1.56 4.24
N GLY A 90 0.18 1.72 5.51
CA GLY A 90 -1.12 2.27 5.91
C GLY A 90 -2.29 1.27 5.90
N LEU A 91 -2.12 0.07 5.33
CA LEU A 91 -3.13 -0.98 5.40
C LEU A 91 -3.15 -1.64 6.79
N PRO A 92 -4.34 -2.09 7.26
CA PRO A 92 -4.45 -2.79 8.52
C PRO A 92 -3.68 -4.11 8.48
N ALA A 93 -2.75 -4.23 9.42
CA ALA A 93 -2.06 -5.44 9.79
C ALA A 93 -2.91 -6.20 10.81
N LYS A 94 -3.20 -7.47 10.54
CA LYS A 94 -3.74 -8.40 11.52
C LYS A 94 -2.60 -9.22 12.09
N LEU A 95 -2.44 -9.15 13.41
CA LEU A 95 -1.59 -10.07 14.14
C LEU A 95 -2.30 -11.41 14.21
N ASP A 96 -1.69 -12.43 13.63
CA ASP A 96 -2.10 -13.81 13.82
C ASP A 96 -1.60 -14.28 15.19
N ALA A 97 -2.55 -14.63 16.06
CA ALA A 97 -2.28 -15.08 17.43
C ALA A 97 -1.45 -16.37 17.45
N ASP A 98 -1.53 -17.20 16.42
CA ASP A 98 -0.93 -18.53 16.38
C ASP A 98 0.44 -18.54 15.69
N SER A 99 0.77 -17.52 14.90
CA SER A 99 1.98 -17.53 14.06
C SER A 99 2.91 -16.31 14.21
N LEU A 100 2.58 -15.33 15.06
CA LEU A 100 3.26 -14.02 15.12
C LEU A 100 3.40 -13.36 13.74
N SER A 101 2.63 -13.82 12.75
CA SER A 101 2.68 -13.30 11.39
C SER A 101 1.74 -12.12 11.28
N VAL A 102 2.13 -11.17 10.43
CA VAL A 102 1.30 -10.02 10.10
C VAL A 102 0.71 -10.25 8.73
N SER A 103 -0.61 -10.42 8.66
CA SER A 103 -1.34 -10.44 7.40
C SER A 103 -1.91 -9.06 7.10
N ILE A 104 -1.72 -8.59 5.88
CA ILE A 104 -2.31 -7.34 5.42
C ILE A 104 -3.69 -7.67 4.87
N SER A 105 -4.72 -7.07 5.46
CA SER A 105 -6.08 -7.26 4.95
C SER A 105 -6.33 -6.34 3.75
N PRO A 106 -7.12 -6.79 2.75
CA PRO A 106 -7.63 -5.91 1.72
C PRO A 106 -8.33 -4.71 2.38
N PRO A 107 -8.23 -3.53 1.78
CA PRO A 107 -8.92 -2.36 2.31
C PRO A 107 -10.42 -2.60 2.37
N ASP A 108 -11.00 -2.45 3.56
CA ASP A 108 -12.43 -2.20 3.65
C ASP A 108 -12.68 -0.78 3.10
N PRO A 109 -13.53 -0.60 2.07
CA PRO A 109 -13.79 0.71 1.48
C PRO A 109 -14.42 1.71 2.47
N THR A 110 -14.95 1.23 3.61
CA THR A 110 -15.46 2.06 4.70
C THR A 110 -14.39 2.43 5.73
N GLN A 111 -13.23 1.76 5.72
CA GLN A 111 -12.15 1.93 6.69
C GLN A 111 -10.94 2.69 6.12
N GLY A 112 -11.16 3.97 5.78
CA GLY A 112 -10.10 4.97 5.75
C GLY A 112 -9.36 5.20 4.42
N ARG A 113 -8.26 5.96 4.52
CA ARG A 113 -7.39 6.43 3.43
C ARG A 113 -6.55 5.28 2.88
N VAL A 114 -7.05 4.64 1.83
CA VAL A 114 -6.30 3.56 1.17
C VAL A 114 -5.72 4.10 -0.12
N THR A 115 -4.39 4.26 -0.14
CA THR A 115 -3.68 4.73 -1.33
C THR A 115 -3.41 3.58 -2.29
N VAL A 116 -3.76 3.79 -3.56
CA VAL A 116 -3.33 2.87 -4.63
C VAL A 116 -1.81 2.89 -4.70
N CYS A 117 -1.19 1.72 -4.89
CA CYS A 117 0.26 1.61 -4.98
C CYS A 117 0.78 2.37 -6.21
N ALA A 118 1.66 3.34 -5.99
CA ALA A 118 2.34 4.09 -7.06
C ALA A 118 3.07 3.17 -8.05
N GLY A 119 3.67 2.09 -7.54
CA GLY A 119 4.34 1.08 -8.37
C GLY A 119 3.39 0.33 -9.30
N TRP A 120 2.22 -0.05 -8.78
CA TRP A 120 1.18 -0.67 -9.60
C TRP A 120 0.60 0.31 -10.62
N LEU A 121 0.33 1.56 -10.23
CA LEU A 121 -0.17 2.60 -11.15
C LEU A 121 0.80 2.80 -12.33
N ALA A 122 2.09 2.93 -12.04
CA ALA A 122 3.11 3.06 -13.08
C ALA A 122 3.13 1.83 -14.02
N ALA A 123 3.05 0.62 -13.46
CA ALA A 123 3.01 -0.63 -14.22
C ALA A 123 1.74 -0.73 -15.09
N ARG A 124 0.58 -0.37 -14.55
CA ARG A 124 -0.70 -0.36 -15.26
C ARG A 124 -0.72 0.64 -16.41
N ILE A 125 -0.22 1.87 -16.19
CA ILE A 125 -0.08 2.87 -17.24
C ILE A 125 0.81 2.34 -18.37
N ALA A 126 1.94 1.73 -18.05
CA ALA A 126 2.83 1.14 -19.04
C ALA A 126 2.16 0.00 -19.84
N HIS A 127 1.37 -0.84 -19.16
CA HIS A 127 0.61 -1.90 -19.80
C HIS A 127 -0.47 -1.35 -20.75
N CYS A 128 -1.27 -0.36 -20.32
CA CYS A 128 -2.27 0.28 -21.17
C CYS A 128 -1.65 0.94 -22.40
N LYS A 129 -0.47 1.57 -22.27
CA LYS A 129 0.27 2.13 -23.40
C LYS A 129 0.69 1.07 -24.42
N LYS A 130 1.07 -0.13 -23.95
CA LYS A 130 1.43 -1.26 -24.84
C LYS A 130 0.22 -1.79 -25.60
N ILE A 131 -0.93 -1.93 -24.95
CA ILE A 131 -2.19 -2.34 -25.61
C ILE A 131 -2.52 -1.36 -26.73
N LYS A 132 -2.56 -0.06 -26.43
CA LYS A 132 -2.90 0.98 -27.41
C LYS A 132 -1.94 1.08 -28.60
N ALA A 133 -0.68 0.66 -28.42
CA ALA A 133 0.31 0.67 -29.50
C ALA A 133 0.24 -0.59 -30.39
N ALA A 134 -0.50 -1.61 -29.96
CA ALA A 134 -0.74 -2.84 -30.70
C ALA A 134 -2.08 -2.84 -31.46
N GLU A 135 -2.91 -1.81 -31.22
CA GLU A 135 -4.13 -1.48 -31.96
C GLU A 135 -3.79 -0.64 -33.21
#